data_AF-S6GEE7-F1
#
_entry.id   AF-S6GEE7-F1
#
_cell.length_a   1.000
_cell.length_b   1.000
_cell.length_c   1.000
_cell.angle_alpha   90.00
_cell.angle_beta   90.00
_cell.angle_gamma   90.00
#
_symmetry.space_group_name_H-M   'P 1'
#
loop_
_entity.id
_entity.type
_entity.pdbx_description
1 polymer ?
#
loop_
_entity_poly.entity_id
_entity_poly.type
_entity_poly.pdbx_seq_one_letter_code
_entity_poly.pdbx_strand_id
1 'polypeptide(L)' 'MHSSLDAVGLTAAFATKLTQCNISANVVAGYYHDHIFIAVDDADTALVALKELATKGR' A
#
# COMPACT_ATOMS: atom_id res chain seq x y z
N MET A 1 0.53 -17.88 13.83
CA MET A 1 -0.31 -17.83 12.63
C MET A 1 -1.33 -16.70 12.80
N HIS A 2 -0.86 -15.45 12.71
CA HIS A 2 -1.73 -14.27 12.58
C HIS A 2 -1.64 -13.81 11.13
N SER A 3 -2.65 -13.09 10.64
CA SER A 3 -2.57 -12.23 9.44
C SER A 3 -3.03 -12.77 8.08
N SER A 4 -4.08 -13.62 8.02
CA SER A 4 -4.89 -13.68 6.79
C SER A 4 -5.96 -12.58 6.73
N LEU A 5 -6.52 -12.18 7.88
CA LEU A 5 -7.55 -11.12 7.93
C LEU A 5 -6.95 -9.70 8.00
N ASP A 6 -5.78 -9.57 8.65
CA ASP A 6 -5.04 -8.30 8.75
C ASP A 6 -4.45 -7.86 7.40
N ALA A 7 -4.00 -8.83 6.59
CA ALA A 7 -3.48 -8.59 5.24
C ALA A 7 -4.55 -8.01 4.29
N VAL A 8 -5.82 -8.42 4.42
CA VAL A 8 -6.92 -7.83 3.63
C VAL A 8 -7.14 -6.37 4.01
N GLY A 9 -7.06 -6.06 5.31
CA GLY A 9 -7.19 -4.69 5.82
C GLY A 9 -6.04 -3.79 5.38
N LEU A 10 -4.80 -4.29 5.45
CA LEU A 10 -3.62 -3.55 5.03
C LEU A 10 -3.63 -3.24 3.53
N THR A 11 -4.02 -4.22 2.71
CA THR A 11 -4.14 -4.04 1.25
C THR A 11 -5.19 -3.03 0.87
N ALA A 12 -6.36 -3.08 1.50
CA ALA A 12 -7.40 -2.08 1.28
C ALA A 12 -6.96 -0.67 1.72
N ALA A 13 -6.24 -0.57 2.84
CA ALA A 13 -5.81 0.70 3.40
C ALA A 13 -4.78 1.41 2.50
N PHE A 14 -3.74 0.71 2.03
CA PHE A 14 -2.77 1.33 1.14
C PHE A 14 -3.37 1.63 -0.25
N ALA A 15 -4.21 0.74 -0.80
CA ALA A 15 -4.83 0.95 -2.10
C ALA A 15 -5.74 2.19 -2.10
N THR A 16 -6.51 2.37 -1.02
CA THR A 16 -7.36 3.56 -0.83
C THR A 16 -6.51 4.83 -0.75
N LYS A 17 -5.41 4.81 0.01
CA LYS A 17 -4.57 5.98 0.20
C LYS A 17 -3.81 6.37 -1.08
N LEU A 18 -3.31 5.41 -1.85
CA LEU A 18 -2.71 5.67 -3.16
C LEU A 18 -3.75 6.21 -4.15
N THR A 19 -4.97 5.68 -4.15
CA THR A 19 -6.09 6.19 -4.95
C THR A 19 -6.43 7.64 -4.59
N GLN A 20 -6.44 8.00 -3.30
CA GLN A 20 -6.67 9.39 -2.86
C GLN A 20 -5.60 10.38 -3.33
N CYS A 21 -4.37 9.90 -3.49
CA CYS A 21 -3.27 10.69 -4.05
C CYS A 21 -3.25 10.65 -5.59
N ASN A 22 -4.23 10.03 -6.23
CA ASN A 22 -4.31 9.83 -7.69
C ASN A 22 -3.11 9.07 -8.27
N ILE A 23 -2.51 8.18 -7.46
CA ILE A 23 -1.35 7.38 -7.81
C ILE A 23 -1.81 6.04 -8.33
N SER A 24 -1.44 5.72 -9.57
CA SER A 24 -1.68 4.39 -10.14
C SER A 24 -0.66 3.39 -9.59
N ALA A 25 -1.16 2.33 -8.97
CA ALA A 25 -0.33 1.28 -8.40
C ALA A 25 -0.83 -0.10 -8.82
N ASN A 26 0.08 -0.97 -9.23
CA ASN A 26 -0.22 -2.37 -9.56
C ASN A 26 0.24 -3.27 -8.42
N VAL A 27 -0.69 -4.00 -7.81
CA VAL A 27 -0.41 -4.87 -6.67
C VAL A 27 -0.29 -6.31 -7.15
N VAL A 28 0.83 -6.95 -6.83
CA VAL A 28 1.12 -8.34 -7.14
C VAL A 28 1.26 -9.08 -5.83
N ALA A 29 0.24 -9.86 -5.48
CA ALA A 29 0.26 -10.70 -4.29
C ALA A 29 1.23 -11.88 -4.51
N GLY A 30 2.39 -11.82 -3.86
CA GLY A 30 3.35 -12.92 -3.81
C GLY A 30 3.08 -13.86 -2.64
N TYR A 31 3.60 -15.09 -2.71
CA TYR A 31 3.39 -16.11 -1.69
C TYR A 31 3.90 -15.70 -0.29
N TYR A 32 4.90 -14.82 -0.23
CA TYR A 32 5.48 -14.32 1.01
C TYR A 32 5.21 -12.83 1.26
N HIS A 33 5.11 -12.03 0.20
CA HIS A 33 4.95 -10.57 0.28
C HIS A 33 4.17 -10.04 -0.93
N ASP A 34 3.37 -9.01 -0.70
CA ASP A 34 2.79 -8.21 -1.77
C ASP A 34 3.85 -7.26 -2.35
N HIS A 35 3.95 -7.23 -3.68
CA HIS A 35 4.74 -6.24 -4.39
C HIS A 35 3.82 -5.18 -4.98
N ILE A 36 4.14 -3.90 -4.77
CA ILE A 36 3.37 -2.78 -5.30
C ILE A 36 4.26 -2.04 -6.29
N PHE A 37 3.83 -1.97 -7.54
CA PHE A 37 4.51 -1.25 -8.61
C PHE A 37 3.86 0.11 -8.83
N ILE A 38 4.65 1.16 -8.86
CA ILE A 38 4.19 2.56 -8.96
C ILE A 38 5.02 3.24 -10.04
N ALA A 39 4.45 4.25 -10.71
CA ALA A 39 5.21 5.10 -11.61
C ALA A 39 6.36 5.80 -10.85
N VAL A 40 7.53 5.90 -11.48
CA VAL A 40 8.73 6.48 -10.84
C VAL A 40 8.50 7.93 -10.43
N ASP A 41 7.73 8.68 -11.22
CA ASP A 41 7.38 10.07 -10.95
C ASP A 41 6.53 10.22 -9.66
N ASP A 42 5.68 9.24 -9.39
CA ASP A 42 4.80 9.21 -8.21
C ASP A 42 5.43 8.48 -7.00
N ALA A 43 6.64 7.94 -7.14
CA ALA A 43 7.25 7.08 -6.12
C ALA A 43 7.46 7.81 -4.78
N ASP A 44 7.89 9.07 -4.82
CA ASP A 44 8.10 9.88 -3.62
C ASP A 44 6.77 10.17 -2.90
N THR A 45 5.78 10.64 -3.66
CA THR A 45 4.42 10.91 -3.15
C THR A 45 3.79 9.65 -2.56
N ALA A 46 3.95 8.50 -3.21
CA ALA A 46 3.48 7.22 -2.72
C ALA A 46 4.17 6.83 -1.40
N LEU A 47 5.49 6.98 -1.31
CA LEU A 47 6.25 6.70 -0.09
C LEU A 47 5.80 7.56 1.09
N VAL A 48 5.55 8.85 0.86
CA VAL A 48 5.01 9.75 1.88
C VAL A 48 3.63 9.27 2.34
N ALA A 49 2.73 9.02 1.40
CA ALA A 49 1.37 8.58 1.67
C ALA A 49 1.32 7.23 2.44
N LEU A 50 2.21 6.29 2.10
CA LEU A 50 2.36 5.01 2.79
C LEU A 50 2.94 5.17 4.21
N LYS A 51 3.92 6.06 4.41
CA LYS A 51 4.48 6.38 5.73
C LYS A 51 3.45 7.03 6.65
N GLU A 52 2.60 7.92 6.12
CA GLU A 52 1.48 8.49 6.87
C GLU A 52 0.50 7.41 7.32
N LEU A 53 0.18 6.47 6.44
CA LEU A 53 -0.72 5.35 6.74
C LEU A 53 -0.14 4.44 7.83
N ALA A 54 1.15 4.09 7.73
CA ALA A 54 1.85 3.29 8.73
C ALA A 54 1.94 3.98 10.10
N THR A 55 1.98 5.31 10.12
CA THR A 55 2.02 6.11 11.36
C THR A 55 0.62 6.24 11.99
N LYS A 56 -0.44 6.29 11.19
CA LYS A 56 -1.84 6.33 11.65
C LYS A 56 -2.39 4.98 12.13
N GLY A 57 -1.77 3.87 11.72
CA GLY A 57 -2.18 2.52 12.10
C GLY A 57 -1.59 2.01 13.43
N ARG A 58 -0.99 2.89 14.25
CA ARG A 58 -0.39 2.54 15.54
C ARG A 58 -1.27 2.94 16.71
#